data_AF-A0A9X4KKU3-F1
#
_entry.id   AF-A0A9X4KKU3-F1
#
_cell.length_a   1.000
_cell.length_b   1.000
_cell.length_c   1.000
_cell.angle_alpha   90.00
_cell.angle_beta   90.00
_cell.angle_gamma   90.00
#
_symmetry.space_group_name_H-M   'P 1'
#
loop_
_entity.id
_entity.type
_entity.pdbx_description
1 polymer ?
#
loop_
_entity_poly.entity_id
_entity_poly.type
_entity_poly.pdbx_seq_one_letter_code
_entity_poly.pdbx_strand_id
1 'polypeptide(L)'
;MLNEILNHTHPILVHFPIVLITVGLLYDLIVSIRHRALPLRQGIWIWLAAVLSAWLSVATGPEEDARGNTSFLEIHSTLADITAWVVSILVAARLFMIFRGKKSLFKFSLIVYLAIAIASCALVLGTGYYGGKMVYDNGIGVKANGTPVNPPKGNHD
;
A
#
# COMPACT_ATOMS: atom_id res chain seq x y z
N MET A 1 -2.89 3.38 27.36
CA MET A 1 -3.07 2.19 26.52
C MET A 1 -4.02 2.38 25.35
N LEU A 2 -5.35 2.39 25.51
CA LEU A 2 -6.26 2.46 24.34
C LEU A 2 -6.05 3.73 23.49
N ASN A 3 -5.96 4.90 24.14
CA ASN A 3 -5.71 6.17 23.45
C ASN A 3 -4.34 6.21 22.76
N GLU A 4 -3.33 5.54 23.30
CA GLU A 4 -1.99 5.49 22.68
C GLU A 4 -1.99 4.63 21.42
N ILE A 5 -2.70 3.50 21.46
CA ILE A 5 -2.90 2.63 20.28
C ILE A 5 -3.63 3.42 19.20
N LEU A 6 -4.72 4.11 19.55
CA LEU A 6 -5.50 4.91 18.61
C LEU A 6 -4.64 6.00 17.96
N ASN A 7 -3.78 6.68 18.73
CA ASN A 7 -2.88 7.73 18.21
C ASN A 7 -1.76 7.20 17.29
N HIS A 8 -1.42 5.91 17.35
CA HIS A 8 -0.39 5.29 16.51
C HIS A 8 -0.98 4.27 15.53
N THR A 9 -2.28 4.34 15.28
CA THR A 9 -3.00 3.40 14.41
C THR A 9 -2.40 3.40 13.00
N HIS A 10 -2.10 4.58 12.44
CA HIS A 10 -1.62 4.67 11.07
C HIS A 10 -0.27 3.96 10.85
N PRO A 11 0.80 4.23 11.63
CA PRO A 11 2.05 3.46 11.54
C PRO A 11 1.87 1.95 11.70
N ILE A 12 0.91 1.49 12.50
CA ILE A 12 0.62 0.05 12.63
C ILE A 12 0.02 -0.49 11.31
N LEU A 13 -0.94 0.23 10.75
CA LEU A 13 -1.73 -0.25 9.61
C LEU A 13 -0.97 -0.23 8.29
N VAL A 14 -0.05 0.73 8.08
CA VAL A 14 0.73 0.84 6.84
C VAL A 14 1.63 -0.36 6.54
N HIS A 15 1.98 -1.18 7.55
CA HIS A 15 2.80 -2.38 7.35
C HIS A 15 2.03 -3.49 6.61
N PHE A 16 0.72 -3.59 6.83
CA PHE A 16 -0.11 -4.62 6.22
C PHE A 16 -0.15 -4.54 4.69
N PRO A 17 -0.46 -3.40 4.04
CA PRO A 17 -0.45 -3.34 2.58
C PRO A 17 0.93 -3.60 2.01
N ILE A 18 2.02 -3.13 2.65
CA ILE A 18 3.39 -3.42 2.21
C ILE A 18 3.60 -4.93 2.15
N VAL A 19 3.39 -5.63 3.27
CA VAL A 19 3.63 -7.07 3.35
C VAL A 19 2.68 -7.86 2.44
N LEU A 20 1.37 -7.55 2.45
CA LEU A 20 0.38 -8.30 1.69
C LEU A 20 0.54 -8.14 0.18
N ILE A 21 0.86 -6.94 -0.32
CA ILE A 21 1.12 -6.72 -1.74
C ILE A 21 2.41 -7.44 -2.16
N THR A 22 3.50 -7.31 -1.38
CA THR A 22 4.76 -7.97 -1.70
C THR A 22 4.61 -9.50 -1.67
N VAL A 23 3.98 -10.07 -0.64
CA VAL A 23 3.74 -11.51 -0.54
C VAL A 23 2.78 -11.99 -1.64
N GLY A 24 1.72 -11.24 -1.94
CA GLY A 24 0.78 -11.54 -3.01
C GLY A 24 1.47 -11.60 -4.38
N LEU A 25 2.34 -10.62 -4.68
CA LEU A 25 3.16 -10.62 -5.88
C LEU A 25 4.10 -11.83 -5.93
N LEU A 26 4.86 -12.09 -4.86
CA LEU A 26 5.81 -13.22 -4.83
C LEU A 26 5.09 -14.55 -5.01
N TYR A 27 3.94 -14.73 -4.35
CA TYR A 27 3.11 -15.92 -4.50
C TYR A 27 2.66 -16.11 -5.94
N ASP A 28 2.05 -15.09 -6.55
CA ASP A 28 1.56 -15.17 -7.93
C ASP A 28 2.72 -15.39 -8.92
N LEU A 29 3.89 -14.79 -8.68
CA LEU A 29 5.08 -15.00 -9.50
C LEU A 29 5.56 -16.46 -9.44
N ILE A 30 5.66 -17.03 -8.23
CA ILE A 30 6.06 -18.43 -8.02
C ILE A 30 5.08 -19.39 -8.71
N VAL A 31 3.77 -19.19 -8.51
CA VAL A 31 2.72 -20.01 -9.15
C VAL A 31 2.80 -19.89 -10.67
N SER A 32 2.95 -18.66 -11.17
CA SER A 32 3.03 -18.37 -12.61
C SER A 32 4.25 -19.00 -13.27
N ILE A 33 5.41 -18.99 -12.61
CA ILE A 33 6.63 -19.63 -13.11
C ILE A 33 6.47 -21.16 -13.11
N ARG A 34 5.97 -21.73 -12.01
CA ARG A 34 5.84 -23.18 -11.84
C ARG A 34 4.83 -23.79 -12.82
N HIS A 35 3.71 -23.12 -13.05
CA HIS A 35 2.61 -23.66 -13.85
C HIS A 35 2.50 -23.03 -15.24
N ARG A 36 3.34 -22.04 -15.57
CA ARG A 36 3.23 -21.19 -16.78
C ARG A 36 1.85 -20.54 -16.93
N ALA A 37 1.17 -20.35 -15.79
CA ALA A 37 -0.24 -20.02 -15.68
C ALA A 37 -0.55 -19.52 -14.27
N LEU A 38 -1.55 -18.65 -14.13
CA LEU A 38 -2.04 -18.23 -12.81
C LEU A 38 -3.51 -18.60 -12.63
N PRO A 39 -3.81 -19.64 -11.83
CA PRO A 39 -5.17 -19.96 -11.43
C PRO A 39 -5.80 -18.78 -10.69
N LEU A 40 -6.92 -18.27 -11.22
CA LEU A 40 -7.47 -16.99 -10.77
C LEU A 40 -7.93 -17.02 -9.30
N ARG A 41 -8.34 -18.19 -8.79
CA ARG A 41 -8.82 -18.37 -7.41
C ARG A 41 -7.69 -18.55 -6.38
N GLN A 42 -6.49 -18.94 -6.79
CA GLN A 42 -5.37 -19.09 -5.86
C GLN A 42 -4.85 -17.71 -5.46
N GLY A 43 -4.43 -17.49 -4.21
CA GLY A 43 -3.87 -16.20 -3.77
C GLY A 43 -4.83 -15.00 -3.73
N ILE A 44 -6.08 -15.12 -4.20
CA ILE A 44 -7.04 -14.00 -4.26
C ILE A 44 -7.32 -13.39 -2.89
N TRP A 45 -7.33 -14.20 -1.82
CA TRP A 45 -7.56 -13.71 -0.46
C TRP A 45 -6.43 -12.82 0.06
N ILE A 46 -5.19 -13.06 -0.36
CA ILE A 46 -4.05 -12.19 -0.03
C ILE A 46 -4.27 -10.81 -0.63
N TRP A 47 -4.66 -10.77 -1.90
CA TRP A 47 -4.93 -9.52 -2.60
C TRP A 47 -6.18 -8.78 -2.09
N LEU A 48 -7.24 -9.51 -1.70
CA LEU A 48 -8.41 -8.90 -1.05
C LEU A 48 -8.03 -8.26 0.29
N ALA A 49 -7.23 -8.94 1.10
CA ALA A 49 -6.70 -8.38 2.34
C ALA A 49 -5.79 -7.17 2.06
N ALA A 50 -4.98 -7.22 0.99
CA ALA A 50 -4.15 -6.10 0.56
C ALA A 50 -4.99 -4.85 0.25
N VAL A 51 -6.06 -4.97 -0.55
CA VAL A 51 -6.99 -3.87 -0.84
C VAL A 51 -7.57 -3.28 0.43
N LEU A 52 -8.11 -4.14 1.32
CA LEU A 52 -8.71 -3.68 2.57
C LEU A 52 -7.71 -2.93 3.44
N SER A 53 -6.51 -3.47 3.60
CA SER A 53 -5.45 -2.85 4.41
C SER A 53 -4.90 -1.56 3.80
N ALA A 54 -4.83 -1.45 2.48
CA ALA A 54 -4.40 -0.23 1.79
C ALA A 54 -5.39 0.90 2.05
N TRP A 55 -6.69 0.66 1.87
CA TRP A 55 -7.72 1.66 2.14
C TRP A 55 -7.82 2.03 3.62
N LEU A 56 -7.64 1.08 4.52
CA LEU A 56 -7.61 1.36 5.95
C LEU A 56 -6.39 2.21 6.33
N SER A 57 -5.25 2.00 5.67
CA SER A 57 -4.05 2.82 5.85
C SER A 57 -4.25 4.25 5.35
N VAL A 58 -4.87 4.41 4.17
CA VAL A 58 -5.26 5.73 3.63
C VAL A 58 -6.21 6.45 4.58
N ALA A 59 -7.27 5.76 5.03
CA ALA A 59 -8.29 6.33 5.90
C ALA A 59 -7.78 6.76 7.29
N THR A 60 -6.65 6.22 7.73
CA THR A 60 -6.07 6.53 9.04
C THR A 60 -4.91 7.54 8.98
N GLY A 61 -4.52 7.99 7.78
CA GLY A 61 -3.41 8.95 7.59
C GLY A 61 -3.63 10.27 8.33
N PRO A 62 -2.75 10.67 9.27
CA PRO A 62 -2.91 11.90 10.04
C PRO A 62 -2.43 13.12 9.22
N GLU A 63 -3.18 13.50 8.17
CA GLU A 63 -2.80 14.61 7.28
C GLU A 63 -2.56 15.93 8.04
N GLU A 64 -3.31 16.18 9.11
CA GLU A 64 -3.29 17.44 9.86
C GLU A 64 -1.98 17.68 10.62
N ASP A 65 -1.33 16.60 11.05
CA ASP A 65 -0.06 16.61 11.78
C ASP A 65 1.14 16.78 10.82
N ALA A 66 0.99 16.38 9.56
CA ALA A 66 2.03 16.44 8.55
C ALA A 66 1.91 17.69 7.65
N ARG A 67 0.71 18.23 7.43
CA ARG A 67 0.50 19.40 6.57
C ARG A 67 1.27 20.62 7.09
N GLY A 68 2.05 21.21 6.20
CA GLY A 68 2.94 22.34 6.49
C GLY A 68 4.25 21.95 7.19
N ASN A 69 4.40 20.73 7.70
CA ASN A 69 5.60 20.28 8.41
C ASN A 69 6.59 19.49 7.52
N THR A 70 6.17 19.07 6.33
CA THR A 70 7.01 18.28 5.43
C THR A 70 6.59 18.44 3.98
N SER A 71 7.57 18.54 3.07
CA SER A 71 7.35 18.53 1.62
C SER A 71 7.04 17.13 1.07
N PHE A 72 7.25 16.07 1.87
CA PHE A 72 7.02 14.69 1.43
C PHE A 72 5.57 14.23 1.60
N LEU A 73 4.70 15.01 2.26
CA LEU A 73 3.32 14.58 2.51
C LEU A 73 2.55 14.35 1.21
N GLU A 74 2.59 15.30 0.29
CA GLU A 74 1.82 15.25 -0.95
C GLU A 74 2.22 14.05 -1.81
N ILE A 75 3.51 13.79 -1.98
CA ILE A 75 3.98 12.61 -2.74
C ILE A 75 3.64 11.31 -2.02
N HIS A 76 3.73 11.26 -0.68
CA HIS A 76 3.36 10.08 0.09
C HIS A 76 1.87 9.76 -0.02
N SER A 77 0.99 10.76 0.19
CA SER A 77 -0.46 10.58 0.12
C SER A 77 -0.90 10.22 -1.30
N THR A 78 -0.33 10.89 -2.31
CA THR A 78 -0.60 10.60 -3.72
C THR A 78 -0.20 9.17 -4.08
N LEU A 79 0.98 8.71 -3.65
CA LEU A 79 1.39 7.31 -3.86
C LEU A 79 0.51 6.32 -3.10
N ALA A 80 0.06 6.66 -1.88
CA ALA A 80 -0.87 5.83 -1.11
C ALA A 80 -2.20 5.65 -1.86
N ASP A 81 -2.79 6.74 -2.36
CA ASP A 81 -4.05 6.72 -3.12
C ASP A 81 -3.90 5.95 -4.43
N ILE A 82 -2.83 6.22 -5.19
CA ILE A 82 -2.55 5.48 -6.43
C ILE A 82 -2.36 4.00 -6.13
N THR A 83 -1.63 3.64 -5.07
CA THR A 83 -1.45 2.25 -4.64
C THR A 83 -2.80 1.59 -4.36
N ALA A 84 -3.64 2.23 -3.53
CA ALA A 84 -4.94 1.70 -3.14
C ALA A 84 -5.85 1.46 -4.36
N TRP A 85 -5.90 2.43 -5.28
CA TRP A 85 -6.68 2.30 -6.51
C TRP A 85 -6.14 1.24 -7.47
N VAL A 86 -4.83 1.22 -7.74
CA VAL A 86 -4.23 0.25 -8.67
C VAL A 86 -4.43 -1.18 -8.17
N VAL A 87 -4.22 -1.44 -6.88
CA VAL A 87 -4.44 -2.76 -6.28
C VAL A 87 -5.93 -3.13 -6.31
N SER A 88 -6.83 -2.17 -6.05
CA SER A 88 -8.28 -2.39 -6.14
C SER A 88 -8.70 -2.77 -7.56
N ILE A 89 -8.19 -2.07 -8.58
CA ILE A 89 -8.47 -2.35 -9.99
C ILE A 89 -7.92 -3.73 -10.38
N LEU A 90 -6.70 -4.08 -9.95
CA LEU A 90 -6.10 -5.38 -10.19
C LEU A 90 -6.96 -6.51 -9.61
N VAL A 91 -7.46 -6.35 -8.38
CA VAL A 91 -8.35 -7.33 -7.73
C VAL A 91 -9.72 -7.38 -8.41
N ALA A 92 -10.31 -6.23 -8.71
CA ALA A 92 -11.60 -6.16 -9.40
C ALA A 92 -11.54 -6.83 -10.78
N ALA A 93 -10.47 -6.59 -11.55
CA ALA A 93 -10.25 -7.27 -12.83
C ALA A 93 -10.12 -8.78 -12.64
N ARG A 94 -9.35 -9.24 -11.64
CA ARG A 94 -9.19 -10.66 -11.32
C ARG A 94 -10.53 -11.31 -10.94
N LEU A 95 -11.31 -10.68 -10.07
CA LEU A 95 -12.65 -11.13 -9.67
C LEU A 95 -13.63 -11.15 -10.84
N PHE A 96 -13.62 -10.12 -11.69
CA PHE A 96 -14.46 -10.07 -12.89
C PHE A 96 -14.16 -11.24 -13.83
N MET A 97 -12.89 -11.60 -13.99
CA MET A 97 -12.50 -12.76 -14.79
C MET A 97 -12.97 -14.09 -14.17
N ILE A 98 -12.92 -14.23 -12.84
CA ILE A 98 -13.50 -15.38 -12.13
C ILE A 98 -15.02 -15.45 -12.36
N PHE A 99 -15.71 -14.32 -12.23
CA PHE A 99 -17.16 -14.22 -12.45
C PHE A 99 -17.55 -14.59 -13.88
N ARG A 100 -16.74 -14.20 -14.88
CA ARG A 100 -16.88 -14.60 -16.29
C ARG A 100 -16.52 -16.07 -16.56
N GLY A 101 -16.24 -16.86 -15.53
CA GLY A 101 -15.95 -18.29 -15.64
C GLY A 101 -14.52 -18.63 -16.10
N LYS A 102 -13.61 -17.65 -16.17
CA LYS A 102 -12.20 -17.95 -16.48
C LYS A 102 -11.57 -18.70 -15.31
N LYS A 103 -10.79 -19.75 -15.62
CA LYS A 103 -10.10 -20.56 -14.61
C LYS A 103 -8.69 -20.05 -14.28
N SER A 104 -7.98 -19.53 -15.29
CA SER A 104 -6.58 -19.14 -15.16
C SER A 104 -6.19 -18.07 -16.19
N LEU A 105 -5.14 -17.31 -15.87
CA LEU A 105 -4.44 -16.41 -16.79
C LEU A 105 -3.31 -17.16 -17.50
N PHE A 106 -3.09 -16.79 -18.76
CA PHE A 106 -2.02 -17.34 -19.60
C PHE A 106 -1.50 -16.29 -20.59
N LYS A 107 -0.29 -16.50 -21.11
CA LYS A 107 0.33 -15.70 -22.19
C LYS A 107 0.24 -14.19 -21.88
N PHE A 108 -0.24 -13.39 -22.83
CA PHE A 108 -0.32 -11.92 -22.71
C PHE A 108 -1.12 -11.46 -21.49
N SER A 109 -2.27 -12.07 -21.18
CA SER A 109 -3.07 -11.70 -20.01
C SER A 109 -2.33 -11.90 -18.68
N LEU A 110 -1.48 -12.93 -18.61
CA LEU A 110 -0.64 -13.18 -17.44
C LEU A 110 0.46 -12.14 -17.32
N ILE A 111 1.11 -11.77 -18.42
CA ILE A 111 2.18 -10.75 -18.45
C ILE A 111 1.63 -9.41 -17.99
N VAL A 112 0.49 -8.98 -18.55
CA VAL A 112 -0.17 -7.72 -18.15
C VAL A 112 -0.54 -7.73 -16.67
N TYR A 113 -1.11 -8.83 -16.17
CA TYR A 113 -1.45 -8.99 -14.76
C TYR A 113 -0.22 -8.85 -13.85
N LEU A 114 0.86 -9.59 -14.16
CA LEU A 114 2.09 -9.57 -13.37
C LEU A 114 2.78 -8.20 -13.43
N ALA A 115 2.74 -7.52 -14.58
CA ALA A 115 3.29 -6.16 -14.69
C ALA A 115 2.56 -5.18 -13.77
N ILE A 116 1.22 -5.25 -13.69
CA ILE A 116 0.43 -4.42 -12.78
C ILE A 116 0.73 -4.81 -11.32
N ALA A 117 0.84 -6.11 -11.01
CA ALA A 117 1.19 -6.57 -9.66
C ALA A 117 2.58 -6.07 -9.21
N ILE A 118 3.56 -6.08 -10.11
CA ILE A 118 4.91 -5.52 -9.87
C ILE A 118 4.82 -4.01 -9.66
N ALA A 119 4.05 -3.30 -10.49
CA ALA A 119 3.83 -1.86 -10.33
C ALA A 119 3.16 -1.53 -8.98
N SER A 120 2.16 -2.29 -8.55
CA SER A 120 1.56 -2.16 -7.22
C SER A 120 2.58 -2.31 -6.09
N CYS A 121 3.48 -3.29 -6.20
CA CYS A 121 4.55 -3.49 -5.22
C CYS A 121 5.54 -2.31 -5.22
N ALA A 122 5.96 -1.83 -6.38
CA ALA A 122 6.83 -0.67 -6.48
C ALA A 122 6.18 0.59 -5.88
N LEU A 123 4.89 0.81 -6.14
CA LEU A 123 4.11 1.91 -5.60
C LEU A 123 4.05 1.85 -4.07
N VAL A 124 3.68 0.72 -3.47
CA VAL A 124 3.57 0.61 -2.00
C VAL A 124 4.93 0.76 -1.31
N LEU A 125 6.01 0.26 -1.92
CA LEU A 125 7.37 0.45 -1.41
C LEU A 125 7.79 1.92 -1.51
N GLY A 126 7.41 2.62 -2.59
CA GLY A 126 7.60 4.06 -2.74
C GLY A 126 6.83 4.86 -1.69
N THR A 127 5.57 4.51 -1.44
CA THR A 127 4.75 5.09 -0.36
C THR A 127 5.45 4.93 0.99
N GLY A 128 5.91 3.72 1.31
CA GLY A 128 6.67 3.43 2.53
C GLY A 128 7.99 4.20 2.63
N TYR A 129 8.71 4.37 1.52
CA TYR A 129 9.96 5.14 1.47
C TYR A 129 9.74 6.61 1.85
N TYR A 130 8.76 7.28 1.23
CA TYR A 130 8.46 8.68 1.56
C TYR A 130 7.84 8.81 2.95
N GLY A 131 7.05 7.83 3.40
CA GLY A 131 6.57 7.75 4.78
C GLY A 131 7.74 7.67 5.78
N GLY A 132 8.74 6.85 5.49
CA GLY A 132 9.98 6.75 6.26
C GLY A 132 10.73 8.08 6.31
N LYS A 133 10.87 8.78 5.17
CA LYS A 133 11.50 10.12 5.15
C LYS A 133 10.77 11.13 6.03
N MET A 134 9.44 11.14 6.02
CA MET A 134 8.68 12.03 6.92
C MET A 134 9.04 11.78 8.40
N VAL A 135 9.14 10.52 8.79
CA VAL A 135 9.45 10.15 10.19
C VAL A 135 10.93 10.40 10.53
N TYR A 136 11.85 9.89 9.71
CA TYR A 136 13.27 9.87 10.03
C TYR A 136 14.01 11.16 9.69
N ASP A 137 13.65 11.83 8.59
CA ASP A 137 14.33 13.07 8.18
C ASP A 137 13.66 14.29 8.84
N ASN A 138 12.32 14.27 8.98
CA ASN A 138 11.53 15.41 9.44
C ASN A 138 10.85 15.20 10.81
N GLY A 139 11.04 14.06 11.48
CA GLY A 139 10.50 13.84 12.83
C GLY A 139 8.96 13.84 12.92
N ILE A 140 8.24 13.63 11.81
CA ILE A 140 6.78 13.63 11.79
C ILE A 140 6.26 12.47 12.63
N GLY A 141 5.34 12.77 13.56
CA GLY A 141 4.77 11.77 14.49
C GLY A 141 5.73 11.31 15.58
N VAL A 142 6.90 11.94 15.73
CA VAL A 142 7.91 11.60 16.75
C VAL A 142 7.88 12.59 17.90
N LYS A 143 8.04 12.09 19.13
CA LYS A 143 8.21 12.89 20.35
C LYS A 143 9.44 12.45 21.12
N ALA A 144 10.25 13.41 21.57
CA ALA A 144 11.34 13.19 22.51
C ALA A 144 10.94 13.76 23.87
N ASN A 145 10.89 12.92 24.90
CA ASN A 145 10.45 13.31 26.26
C ASN A 145 9.08 14.02 26.31
N GLY A 146 8.15 13.60 25.43
CA GLY A 146 6.81 14.18 25.33
C GLY A 146 6.72 15.43 24.45
N THR A 147 7.84 15.98 24.00
CA THR A 147 7.89 17.16 23.11
C THR A 147 7.97 16.71 21.65
N PRO A 148 7.10 17.20 20.75
CA PRO A 148 7.22 16.97 19.32
C PRO A 148 8.57 17.45 18.78
N VAL A 149 9.17 16.67 17.87
CA VAL A 149 10.47 17.01 17.25
C VAL A 149 10.36 17.36 15.77
N ASN A 150 9.13 17.46 15.25
CA ASN A 150 8.87 17.90 13.89
C ASN A 150 9.24 19.39 13.71
N PRO A 151 9.64 19.80 12.50
CA PRO A 151 9.87 21.20 12.20
C PRO A 151 8.57 22.01 12.36
N PRO A 152 8.67 23.32 12.64
CA PRO A 152 7.49 24.18 12.70
C PRO A 152 6.78 24.22 11.33
N LYS A 153 5.46 24.40 11.35
CA LYS A 153 4.64 24.53 10.14
C LYS A 153 5.20 25.66 9.28
N GLY A 154 5.74 25.32 8.11
CA GLY A 154 6.15 26.27 7.10
C GLY A 154 4.92 26.90 6.44
N ASN A 155 5.04 28.16 6.04
CA ASN A 155 4.05 28.85 5.21
C ASN A 155 4.15 28.29 3.79
N HIS A 156 3.50 27.15 3.54
CA HIS A 156 3.34 26.62 2.20
C HIS A 156 1.84 26.63 1.89
N ASP A 157 1.43 27.78 1.36
CA ASP A 157 0.14 28.00 0.68
C ASP A 157 0.09 27.25 -0.65
#